data_AF-A0A9X3SAI6-F1
#
_entry.id   AF-A0A9X3SAI6-F1
#
_cell.length_a   1.000
_cell.length_b   1.000
_cell.length_c   1.000
_cell.angle_alpha   90.00
_cell.angle_beta   90.00
_cell.angle_gamma   90.00
#
_symmetry.space_group_name_H-M   'P 1'
#
loop_
_entity.id
_entity.type
_entity.pdbx_description
1 polymer ?
#
loop_
_entity_poly.entity_id
_entity_poly.type
_entity_poly.pdbx_seq_one_letter_code
_entity_poly.pdbx_strand_id
1 'polypeptide(L)'
;MDATAVPTGRWLSAEDLLAPSALTHDVDVPERILRPGVGETGEAPGRVRLRPLTIGTLAAISRAAREDARLVPLLIIKESLVEPSLSLDGVRALHVGLVQFLVSRVNEISGLTPDGELAEDAAASPAGQMHLLLARHFGWTPEQVAQLTPAQVAIYLAGAARLAELEPRE
;
A
#
# COMPACT_ATOMS: atom_id res chain seq x y z
N MET A 1 -9.01 -43.73 -16.90
CA MET A 1 -10.18 -43.27 -16.14
C MET A 1 -9.65 -42.83 -14.79
N ASP A 2 -9.34 -41.55 -14.66
CA ASP A 2 -8.98 -40.99 -13.36
C ASP A 2 -9.71 -39.65 -13.21
N ALA A 3 -10.34 -39.50 -12.06
CA ALA A 3 -11.33 -38.48 -11.80
C ALA A 3 -10.65 -37.13 -11.59
N THR A 4 -11.11 -36.13 -12.35
CA THR A 4 -10.80 -34.71 -12.16
C THR A 4 -11.20 -34.28 -10.75
N ALA A 5 -10.24 -34.18 -9.85
CA ALA A 5 -10.42 -33.53 -8.56
C ALA A 5 -10.54 -32.02 -8.79
N VAL A 6 -11.77 -31.52 -8.72
CA VAL A 6 -12.07 -30.09 -8.59
C VAL A 6 -11.41 -29.60 -7.30
N PRO A 7 -10.55 -28.57 -7.30
CA PRO A 7 -10.08 -27.97 -6.06
C PRO A 7 -11.30 -27.38 -5.34
N THR A 8 -11.67 -27.97 -4.20
CA THR A 8 -12.69 -27.47 -3.29
C THR A 8 -12.30 -26.05 -2.89
N GLY A 9 -13.01 -25.07 -3.44
CA GLY A 9 -12.80 -23.66 -3.15
C GLY A 9 -12.94 -23.42 -1.66
N ARG A 10 -11.82 -23.12 -1.00
CA ARG A 10 -11.84 -22.44 0.29
C ARG A 10 -12.28 -21.01 -0.02
N TRP A 11 -13.48 -20.67 0.42
CA TRP A 11 -14.01 -19.31 0.32
C TRP A 11 -13.07 -18.43 1.14
N LEU A 12 -12.47 -17.41 0.51
CA LEU A 12 -11.57 -16.47 1.20
C LEU A 12 -12.34 -15.85 2.37
N SER A 13 -11.82 -15.99 3.59
CA SER A 13 -12.42 -15.34 4.75
C SER A 13 -12.19 -13.82 4.68
N ALA A 14 -12.93 -13.04 5.48
CA ALA A 14 -12.65 -11.60 5.61
C ALA A 14 -11.18 -11.36 6.02
N GLU A 15 -10.59 -12.24 6.83
CA GLU A 15 -9.16 -12.20 7.21
C GLU A 15 -8.25 -12.50 6.01
N ASP A 16 -8.59 -13.46 5.15
CA ASP A 16 -7.81 -13.76 3.94
C ASP A 16 -7.86 -12.59 2.93
N LEU A 17 -8.97 -11.83 2.92
CA LEU A 17 -9.10 -10.61 2.12
C LEU A 17 -8.46 -9.38 2.78
N LEU A 18 -8.23 -9.39 4.11
CA LEU A 18 -7.56 -8.34 4.89
C LEU A 18 -6.04 -8.55 4.98
N ALA A 19 -5.57 -9.80 4.82
CA ALA A 19 -4.16 -10.21 4.87
C ALA A 19 -3.17 -9.54 3.88
N PRO A 20 -3.57 -8.94 2.73
CA PRO A 20 -2.64 -8.28 1.83
C PRO A 20 -1.78 -7.17 2.45
N SER A 21 -2.22 -6.51 3.53
CA SER A 21 -1.42 -5.48 4.21
C SER A 21 -0.22 -6.03 4.99
N ALA A 22 -0.21 -7.33 5.29
CA ALA A 22 0.93 -8.02 5.90
C ALA A 22 1.82 -8.73 4.86
N LEU A 23 1.43 -8.72 3.58
CA LEU A 23 2.20 -9.34 2.51
C LEU A 23 3.47 -8.52 2.25
N THR A 24 4.59 -9.22 2.06
CA THR A 24 5.86 -8.57 1.69
C THR A 24 6.19 -8.83 0.24
N HIS A 25 6.77 -7.82 -0.40
CA HIS A 25 7.13 -7.80 -1.81
C HIS A 25 8.65 -7.65 -1.93
N ASP A 26 9.29 -8.63 -2.57
CA ASP A 26 10.68 -8.50 -2.98
C ASP A 26 10.74 -7.62 -4.23
N VAL A 27 11.51 -6.54 -4.17
CA VAL A 27 11.68 -5.57 -5.25
C VAL A 27 13.16 -5.51 -5.63
N ASP A 28 13.44 -5.80 -6.89
CA ASP A 28 14.77 -5.65 -7.46
C ASP A 28 15.01 -4.17 -7.80
N VAL A 29 16.10 -3.61 -7.27
CA VAL A 29 16.53 -2.23 -7.48
C VAL A 29 17.63 -2.22 -8.55
N PRO A 30 17.41 -1.53 -9.69
CA PRO A 30 18.39 -1.45 -10.76
C PRO A 30 19.75 -0.90 -10.28
N GLU A 31 20.86 -1.49 -10.76
CA GLU A 31 22.22 -1.10 -10.37
C GLU A 31 22.50 0.38 -10.63
N ARG A 32 22.07 0.92 -11.77
CA ARG A 32 22.18 2.35 -12.12
C ARG A 32 21.49 3.28 -11.12
N ILE A 33 20.46 2.79 -10.42
CA ILE A 33 19.77 3.54 -9.39
C ILE A 33 20.55 3.38 -8.09
N LEU A 34 20.97 2.17 -7.69
CA LEU A 34 21.73 1.96 -6.46
C LEU A 34 23.10 2.65 -6.43
N ARG A 35 23.78 2.73 -7.57
CA ARG A 35 25.14 3.27 -7.71
C ARG A 35 25.19 4.28 -8.86
N PRO A 36 24.68 5.51 -8.66
CA PRO A 36 24.70 6.51 -9.72
C PRO A 36 26.15 6.88 -10.09
N GLY A 37 26.45 6.91 -11.39
CA GLY A 37 27.74 7.33 -11.92
C GLY A 37 28.83 6.25 -12.02
N VAL A 38 28.56 5.04 -11.55
CA VAL A 38 29.38 3.85 -11.83
C VAL A 38 28.77 3.18 -13.06
N GLY A 39 29.58 2.92 -14.10
CA GLY A 39 29.10 2.20 -15.29
C GLY A 39 28.56 0.82 -14.92
N GLU A 40 27.65 0.27 -15.73
CA GLU A 40 27.06 -1.05 -15.48
C GLU A 40 28.16 -2.09 -15.27
N THR A 41 28.34 -2.52 -14.03
CA THR A 41 29.37 -3.50 -13.66
C THR A 41 28.91 -4.94 -13.89
N GLY A 42 27.64 -5.12 -14.29
CA GLY A 42 27.03 -6.44 -14.47
C GLY A 42 26.76 -7.16 -13.14
N GLU A 43 26.75 -6.41 -12.03
CA GLU A 43 26.48 -6.95 -10.71
C GLU A 43 24.97 -7.15 -10.52
N ALA A 44 24.58 -8.14 -9.70
CA ALA A 44 23.17 -8.44 -9.49
C ALA A 44 22.43 -7.22 -8.92
N PRO A 45 21.18 -6.96 -9.35
CA PRO A 45 20.38 -5.87 -8.78
C PRO A 45 20.27 -6.06 -7.27
N GLY A 46 20.44 -4.97 -6.51
CA GLY A 46 20.20 -5.04 -5.07
C GLY A 46 18.71 -5.28 -4.81
N ARG A 47 18.38 -6.05 -3.78
CA ARG A 47 17.00 -6.41 -3.46
C ARG A 47 16.55 -5.77 -2.16
N VAL A 48 15.33 -5.26 -2.15
CA VAL A 48 14.66 -4.76 -0.94
C VAL A 48 13.35 -5.50 -0.74
N ARG A 49 12.90 -5.60 0.51
CA ARG A 49 11.60 -6.13 0.87
C ARG A 49 10.71 -5.00 1.36
N LEU A 50 9.56 -4.85 0.73
CA LEU A 50 8.59 -3.80 1.02
C LEU A 50 7.27 -4.41 1.50
N ARG A 51 6.53 -3.68 2.31
CA ARG A 51 5.12 -3.97 2.63
C ARG A 51 4.20 -2.85 2.15
N PRO A 52 2.96 -3.13 1.72
CA PRO A 52 2.01 -2.09 1.38
C PRO A 52 1.73 -1.15 2.55
N LEU A 53 1.40 0.10 2.23
CA LEU A 53 0.91 1.07 3.20
C LEU A 53 -0.59 0.84 3.43
N THR A 54 -0.98 0.87 4.70
CA THR A 54 -2.39 0.88 5.08
C THR A 54 -2.93 2.30 5.16
N ILE A 55 -4.25 2.45 5.18
CA ILE A 55 -4.88 3.76 5.41
C ILE A 55 -4.44 4.35 6.75
N GLY A 56 -4.31 3.53 7.80
CA GLY A 56 -3.81 3.97 9.11
C GLY A 56 -2.40 4.55 9.03
N THR A 57 -1.49 3.87 8.32
CA THR A 57 -0.12 4.35 8.12
C THR A 57 -0.08 5.65 7.33
N LEU A 58 -0.87 5.77 6.25
CA LEU A 58 -0.94 7.01 5.46
C LEU A 58 -1.43 8.20 6.29
N ALA A 59 -2.44 8.01 7.14
CA ALA A 59 -2.92 9.04 8.05
C ALA A 59 -1.84 9.45 9.08
N ALA A 60 -1.10 8.48 9.62
CA ALA A 60 0.00 8.75 10.54
C ALA A 60 1.13 9.55 9.87
N ILE A 61 1.50 9.20 8.63
CA ILE A 61 2.49 9.92 7.83
C ILE A 61 2.04 11.36 7.58
N SER A 62 0.80 11.57 7.15
CA SER A 62 0.24 12.91 6.91
C SER A 62 0.30 13.78 8.17
N ARG A 63 -0.06 13.21 9.33
CA ARG A 63 0.03 13.91 10.62
C ARG A 63 1.48 14.26 11.00
N ALA A 64 2.41 13.33 10.83
CA ALA A 64 3.82 13.51 11.18
C ALA A 64 4.53 14.53 10.26
N ALA A 65 4.14 14.61 8.99
CA ALA A 65 4.70 15.54 8.01
C ALA A 65 4.00 16.90 7.96
N ARG A 66 3.06 17.17 8.88
CA ARG A 66 2.24 18.39 8.88
C ARG A 66 3.06 19.69 8.83
N GLU A 67 4.19 19.72 9.52
CA GLU A 67 5.06 20.90 9.62
C GLU A 67 6.14 20.93 8.52
N ASP A 68 6.43 19.79 7.89
CA ASP A 68 7.42 19.68 6.83
C ASP A 68 7.03 18.58 5.82
N ALA A 69 6.42 19.01 4.71
CA ALA A 69 5.99 18.11 3.63
C ALA A 69 7.15 17.31 3.02
N ARG A 70 8.41 17.75 3.16
CA ARG A 70 9.59 17.02 2.66
C ARG A 70 9.82 15.71 3.40
N LEU A 71 9.20 15.51 4.57
CA LEU A 71 9.27 14.26 5.32
C LEU A 71 8.39 13.14 4.76
N VAL A 72 7.33 13.47 3.99
CA VAL A 72 6.40 12.48 3.44
C VAL A 72 7.10 11.32 2.72
N PRO A 73 7.94 11.55 1.68
CA PRO A 73 8.60 10.45 0.98
C PRO A 73 9.54 9.63 1.87
N LEU A 74 10.15 10.25 2.88
CA LEU A 74 11.04 9.57 3.81
C LEU A 74 10.26 8.65 4.76
N LEU A 75 9.11 9.12 5.24
CA LEU A 75 8.23 8.35 6.11
C LEU A 75 7.54 7.21 5.36
N ILE A 76 7.14 7.42 4.09
CA ILE A 76 6.65 6.35 3.20
C ILE A 76 7.65 5.19 3.14
N ILE A 77 8.93 5.49 2.88
CA ILE A 77 9.98 4.47 2.81
C ILE A 77 10.20 3.84 4.19
N LYS A 78 10.28 4.65 5.25
CA LYS A 78 10.55 4.17 6.61
C LYS A 78 9.49 3.17 7.11
N GLU A 79 8.23 3.41 6.76
CA GLU A 79 7.10 2.59 7.18
C GLU A 79 6.90 1.35 6.30
N SER A 80 7.33 1.40 5.03
CA SER A 80 7.16 0.30 4.08
C SER A 80 8.38 -0.62 3.96
N LEU A 81 9.59 -0.13 4.19
CA LEU A 81 10.83 -0.91 4.05
C LEU A 81 10.99 -1.91 5.21
N VAL A 82 10.93 -3.19 4.89
CA VAL A 82 11.10 -4.30 5.84
C VAL A 82 12.56 -4.73 5.90
N GLU A 83 13.18 -4.96 4.73
CA GLU A 83 14.60 -5.33 4.62
C GLU A 83 15.26 -4.53 3.48
N PRO A 84 16.42 -3.91 3.70
CA PRO A 84 17.11 -3.76 4.98
C PRO A 84 16.36 -2.80 5.92
N SER A 85 16.32 -3.10 7.23
CA SER A 85 15.69 -2.21 8.20
C SER A 85 16.54 -0.94 8.39
N LEU A 86 16.04 0.20 7.91
CA LEU A 86 16.70 1.50 8.03
C LEU A 86 16.04 2.37 9.11
N SER A 87 16.85 3.15 9.82
CA SER A 87 16.39 4.28 10.62
C SER A 87 16.02 5.45 9.71
N LEU A 88 15.30 6.46 10.22
CA LEU A 88 14.93 7.63 9.44
C LEU A 88 16.18 8.38 8.91
N ASP A 89 17.25 8.47 9.71
CA ASP A 89 18.52 9.06 9.26
C ASP A 89 19.21 8.22 8.18
N GLY A 90 19.06 6.89 8.22
CA GLY A 90 19.49 6.01 7.14
C GLY A 90 18.71 6.27 5.84
N VAL A 91 17.40 6.50 5.94
CA VAL A 91 16.57 6.89 4.76
C VAL A 91 16.99 8.26 4.23
N ARG A 92 17.30 9.23 5.10
CA ARG A 92 17.79 10.57 4.70
C ARG A 92 19.13 10.53 3.96
N ALA A 93 19.96 9.51 4.22
CA ALA A 93 21.24 9.33 3.54
C ALA A 93 21.09 8.73 2.13
N LEU A 94 19.90 8.25 1.75
CA LEU A 94 19.64 7.74 0.41
C LEU A 94 19.66 8.89 -0.60
N HIS A 95 20.30 8.68 -1.75
CA HIS A 95 20.26 9.67 -2.81
C HIS A 95 18.86 9.74 -3.44
N VAL A 96 18.55 10.90 -4.02
CA VAL A 96 17.20 11.25 -4.49
C VAL A 96 16.59 10.25 -5.46
N GLY A 97 17.38 9.70 -6.41
CA GLY A 97 16.89 8.73 -7.38
C GLY A 97 16.40 7.41 -6.75
N LEU A 98 17.05 6.96 -5.69
CA LEU A 98 16.63 5.76 -4.95
C LEU A 98 15.38 6.04 -4.12
N VAL A 99 15.29 7.23 -3.51
CA VAL A 99 14.08 7.66 -2.80
C VAL A 99 12.87 7.67 -3.75
N GLN A 100 13.01 8.29 -4.93
CA GLN A 100 11.93 8.34 -5.93
C GLN A 100 11.53 6.94 -6.42
N PHE A 101 12.52 6.09 -6.69
CA PHE A 101 12.26 4.70 -7.10
C PHE A 101 11.47 3.94 -6.03
N LEU A 102 11.91 4.00 -4.78
CA LEU A 102 11.27 3.28 -3.68
C LEU A 102 9.86 3.81 -3.42
N VAL A 103 9.66 5.13 -3.35
CA VAL A 103 8.33 5.72 -3.18
C VAL A 103 7.36 5.26 -4.27
N SER A 104 7.80 5.27 -5.54
CA SER A 104 6.97 4.79 -6.64
C SER A 104 6.59 3.31 -6.48
N ARG A 105 7.51 2.45 -6.04
CA ARG A 105 7.23 1.03 -5.80
C ARG A 105 6.30 0.80 -4.62
N VAL A 106 6.51 1.54 -3.53
CA VAL A 106 5.63 1.51 -2.36
C VAL A 106 4.22 1.95 -2.74
N ASN A 107 4.10 3.02 -3.51
CA ASN A 107 2.81 3.50 -4.01
C ASN A 107 2.11 2.43 -4.85
N GLU A 108 2.81 1.83 -5.82
CA GLU A 108 2.28 0.76 -6.68
C GLU A 108 1.74 -0.44 -5.87
N ILE A 109 2.54 -0.98 -4.95
CA ILE A 109 2.10 -2.13 -4.12
C ILE A 109 1.00 -1.77 -3.12
N SER A 110 0.87 -0.49 -2.78
CA SER A 110 -0.20 0.03 -1.91
C SER A 110 -1.47 0.38 -2.68
N GLY A 111 -1.45 0.32 -4.02
CA GLY A 111 -2.57 0.72 -4.87
C GLY A 111 -2.74 2.24 -5.03
N LEU A 112 -1.64 2.99 -4.99
CA LEU A 112 -1.56 4.43 -5.20
C LEU A 112 -0.96 4.75 -6.58
N THR A 113 -1.20 5.97 -7.07
CA THR A 113 -0.49 6.50 -8.24
C THR A 113 1.00 6.75 -7.93
N PRO A 114 1.89 6.86 -8.93
CA PRO A 114 3.30 7.16 -8.70
C PRO A 114 3.54 8.42 -7.87
N ASP A 115 2.66 9.43 -7.99
CA ASP A 115 2.74 10.70 -7.26
C ASP A 115 2.17 10.63 -5.83
N GLY A 116 1.72 9.44 -5.39
CA GLY A 116 1.24 9.22 -4.02
C GLY A 116 -0.16 9.78 -3.76
N GLU A 117 -0.88 10.18 -4.80
CA GLU A 117 -2.28 10.58 -4.68
C GLU A 117 -3.16 9.35 -4.45
N LEU A 118 -3.79 9.33 -3.27
CA LEU A 118 -5.19 8.91 -3.15
C LEU A 118 -6.04 10.13 -3.54
N ALA A 119 -7.11 9.94 -4.29
CA ALA A 119 -8.06 11.01 -4.61
C ALA A 119 -8.46 11.83 -3.35
N GLU A 120 -7.89 13.04 -3.25
CA GLU A 120 -8.11 14.24 -2.41
C GLU A 120 -8.42 14.19 -0.88
N ASP A 121 -7.44 14.69 -0.10
CA ASP A 121 -7.41 15.59 1.10
C ASP A 121 -7.84 15.18 2.55
N ALA A 122 -7.05 15.52 3.59
CA ALA A 122 -6.75 14.65 4.76
C ALA A 122 -7.19 15.05 6.21
N ALA A 123 -7.92 16.14 6.49
CA ALA A 123 -8.45 16.42 7.86
C ALA A 123 -9.99 16.60 7.94
N ALA A 124 -10.65 16.56 6.78
CA ALA A 124 -12.10 16.38 6.58
C ALA A 124 -12.36 15.08 5.77
N SER A 125 -11.43 14.13 5.88
CA SER A 125 -10.95 13.40 4.70
C SER A 125 -11.82 12.27 4.23
N PRO A 126 -11.81 11.97 2.92
CA PRO A 126 -12.36 10.74 2.39
C PRO A 126 -11.86 9.53 3.17
N ALA A 127 -10.62 9.51 3.68
CA ALA A 127 -10.14 8.39 4.49
C ALA A 127 -10.90 8.22 5.82
N GLY A 128 -11.16 9.30 6.58
CA GLY A 128 -11.97 9.24 7.81
C GLY A 128 -13.45 8.95 7.54
N GLN A 129 -14.01 9.53 6.48
CA GLN A 129 -15.37 9.25 6.03
C GLN A 129 -15.53 7.83 5.48
N MET A 130 -14.49 7.31 4.83
CA MET A 130 -14.42 5.94 4.33
C MET A 130 -14.46 4.94 5.48
N HIS A 131 -13.72 5.18 6.57
CA HIS A 131 -13.83 4.37 7.79
C HIS A 131 -15.27 4.29 8.29
N LEU A 132 -15.96 5.44 8.38
CA LEU A 132 -17.36 5.49 8.84
C LEU A 132 -18.34 4.83 7.85
N LEU A 133 -18.17 5.04 6.54
CA LEU A 133 -19.03 4.47 5.50
C LEU A 133 -18.84 2.96 5.37
N LEU A 134 -17.60 2.48 5.34
CA LEU A 134 -17.30 1.05 5.30
C LEU A 134 -17.73 0.36 6.59
N ALA A 135 -17.51 0.98 7.76
CA ALA A 135 -17.98 0.46 9.03
C ALA A 135 -19.51 0.31 9.06
N ARG A 136 -20.22 1.29 8.52
CA ARG A 136 -21.68 1.26 8.43
C ARG A 136 -22.20 0.23 7.41
N HIS A 137 -21.55 0.11 6.26
CA HIS A 137 -22.02 -0.74 5.17
C HIS A 137 -21.66 -2.23 5.36
N PHE A 138 -20.46 -2.52 5.88
CA PHE A 138 -19.95 -3.88 6.05
C PHE A 138 -19.88 -4.35 7.51
N GLY A 139 -20.22 -3.49 8.47
CA GLY A 139 -20.14 -3.82 9.91
C GLY A 139 -18.71 -3.85 10.46
N TRP A 140 -17.72 -3.36 9.71
CA TRP A 140 -16.32 -3.32 10.15
C TRP A 140 -16.07 -2.25 11.21
N THR A 141 -15.08 -2.46 12.06
CA THR A 141 -14.63 -1.44 13.01
C THR A 141 -13.66 -0.45 12.32
N PRO A 142 -13.50 0.77 12.86
CA PRO A 142 -12.46 1.69 12.38
C PRO A 142 -11.06 1.06 12.38
N GLU A 143 -10.77 0.21 13.38
CA GLU A 143 -9.51 -0.53 13.45
C GLU A 143 -9.34 -1.47 12.25
N GLN A 144 -10.39 -2.20 11.87
CA GLN A 144 -10.34 -3.12 10.73
C GLN A 144 -10.15 -2.39 9.40
N VAL A 145 -10.78 -1.23 9.22
CA VAL A 145 -10.60 -0.43 8.00
C VAL A 145 -9.20 0.20 7.96
N ALA A 146 -8.61 0.54 9.11
CA ALA A 146 -7.26 1.09 9.16
C ALA A 146 -6.19 0.08 8.70
N GLN A 147 -6.50 -1.22 8.73
CA GLN A 147 -5.62 -2.30 8.24
C GLN A 147 -5.77 -2.57 6.74
N LEU A 148 -6.74 -1.95 6.06
CA LEU A 148 -6.91 -2.08 4.61
C LEU A 148 -5.90 -1.22 3.85
N THR A 149 -5.49 -1.74 2.69
CA THR A 149 -4.83 -0.96 1.64
C THR A 149 -5.87 -0.18 0.82
N PRO A 150 -5.47 0.94 0.20
CA PRO A 150 -6.27 1.66 -0.79
C PRO A 150 -6.92 0.78 -1.87
N ALA A 151 -6.17 -0.16 -2.43
CA ALA A 151 -6.68 -1.08 -3.45
C ALA A 151 -7.83 -1.96 -2.93
N GLN A 152 -7.70 -2.50 -1.71
CA GLN A 152 -8.75 -3.31 -1.10
C GLN A 152 -10.02 -2.48 -0.87
N VAL A 153 -9.88 -1.25 -0.37
CA VAL A 153 -11.01 -0.32 -0.21
C VAL A 153 -11.73 -0.11 -1.55
N ALA A 154 -11.00 0.17 -2.62
CA ALA A 154 -11.58 0.38 -3.95
C ALA A 154 -12.36 -0.86 -4.46
N ILE A 155 -11.82 -2.06 -4.26
CA ILE A 155 -12.49 -3.32 -4.64
C ILE A 155 -13.83 -3.48 -3.90
N TYR A 156 -13.85 -3.24 -2.59
CA TYR A 156 -15.07 -3.37 -1.80
C TYR A 156 -16.15 -2.36 -2.19
N LEU A 157 -15.77 -1.12 -2.44
CA LEU A 157 -16.71 -0.09 -2.91
C LEU A 157 -17.30 -0.42 -4.28
N ALA A 158 -16.47 -0.90 -5.21
CA ALA A 158 -16.93 -1.31 -6.53
C ALA A 158 -17.90 -2.51 -6.46
N GLY A 159 -17.64 -3.46 -5.57
CA GLY A 159 -18.54 -4.60 -5.31
C GLY A 159 -19.89 -4.16 -4.73
N ALA A 160 -19.87 -3.25 -3.75
CA ALA A 160 -21.08 -2.69 -3.15
C ALA A 160 -21.94 -1.94 -4.17
N ALA A 161 -21.33 -1.11 -5.02
CA ALA A 161 -22.04 -0.40 -6.09
C ALA A 161 -22.75 -1.36 -7.05
N ARG A 162 -22.07 -2.45 -7.48
CA ARG A 162 -22.70 -3.46 -8.34
C ARG A 162 -23.84 -4.21 -7.68
N LEU A 163 -23.75 -4.49 -6.38
CA LEU A 163 -24.86 -5.14 -5.65
C LEU A 163 -26.08 -4.23 -5.57
N ALA A 164 -25.88 -2.93 -5.32
CA ALA A 164 -26.96 -1.94 -5.30
C ALA A 164 -27.65 -1.76 -6.67
N GLU A 165 -26.94 -2.01 -7.78
CA GLU A 165 -27.53 -2.02 -9.12
C GLU A 165 -28.38 -3.27 -9.41
N LEU A 166 -28.13 -4.36 -8.69
CA LEU A 166 -28.84 -5.64 -8.84
C LEU A 166 -30.02 -5.77 -7.87
N GLU A 167 -30.09 -4.95 -6.83
CA GLU A 167 -31.27 -4.86 -5.97
C GLU A 167 -32.42 -4.18 -6.74
N PRO A 168 -33.58 -4.84 -6.89
CA PRO A 168 -34.72 -4.24 -7.54
C PRO A 168 -35.18 -3.01 -6.73
N ARG A 169 -35.31 -1.87 -7.40
CA ARG A 169 -35.92 -0.68 -6.82
C ARG A 169 -37.40 -0.97 -6.55
N GLU A 170 -37.75 -1.18 -5.29
CA GLU A 170 -39.15 -1.20 -4.82
C GLU A 170 -39.83 0.16 -4.98
#